data_AF-A0A935JMW6-F1
#
_entry.id   AF-A0A935JMW6-F1
#
_cell.length_a   1.000
_cell.length_b   1.000
_cell.length_c   1.000
_cell.angle_alpha   90.00
_cell.angle_beta   90.00
_cell.angle_gamma   90.00
#
_symmetry.space_group_name_H-M   'P 1'
#
loop_
_entity.id
_entity.type
_entity.pdbx_description
1 polymer ?
#
loop_
_entity_poly.entity_id
_entity_poly.type
_entity_poly.pdbx_seq_one_letter_code
_entity_poly.pdbx_strand_id
1 'polypeptide(L)'
;MPVLLLQAFAILLSVNTGQSQAENQMEEQTANYISYAPEFSIPVSPAFDLLGVNPCLVPKPSNLRNFKVDWSFKSYGLTPNLAIQTQPINEIYFNTPKKLKNYYKRSNFLKRMASLDLSAGTVDGNTELNTKSLTFKDIEGNDSIVIIENNWRIRSFSYAAKINLYKEYEPLDDKHIFRNVIKEYDEKKADLKAQIVAQKKTMAQTSDMEEKYQIKETIKAFEMELNGLDDAFIERMKKIVDLYKAEKWNASYIDLAFGQAYDFDSRDSSLLKFKNLRKVRNLWGLWINGSRGFGKNILLSGIARVTGDKNILINEKYYQLDCGLNFRYGNYRYNFFTEIFSPVNFNQDVFKGSKFISFGGDWRFSRNVILNYAMRASFDDAGKLENIVPVVSVSCIMR
;
A
#
# COMPACT_ATOMS: atom_id res chain seq x y z
N MET A 1 58.62 -29.85 -44.53
CA MET A 1 58.58 -31.04 -43.66
C MET A 1 59.23 -30.68 -42.33
N PRO A 2 58.68 -30.96 -41.14
CA PRO A 2 57.30 -31.25 -40.74
C PRO A 2 56.92 -30.42 -39.49
N VAL A 3 56.33 -29.23 -39.65
CA VAL A 3 55.75 -28.46 -38.52
C VAL A 3 54.39 -27.86 -38.89
N LEU A 4 54.11 -27.68 -40.18
CA LEU A 4 52.88 -27.06 -40.69
C LEU A 4 51.67 -28.01 -40.79
N LEU A 5 51.84 -29.33 -40.62
CA LEU A 5 50.73 -30.28 -40.74
C LEU A 5 49.98 -30.54 -39.43
N LEU A 6 50.54 -30.18 -38.27
CA LEU A 6 49.89 -30.40 -36.97
C LEU A 6 49.00 -29.25 -36.52
N GLN A 7 49.19 -28.03 -37.06
CA GLN A 7 48.36 -26.87 -36.71
C GLN A 7 47.08 -26.77 -37.55
N ALA A 8 47.03 -27.40 -38.73
CA ALA A 8 45.83 -27.41 -39.57
C ALA A 8 44.74 -28.39 -39.07
N PHE A 9 45.12 -29.42 -38.29
CA PHE A 9 44.16 -30.41 -37.77
C PHE A 9 43.49 -30.00 -36.44
N ALA A 10 44.07 -29.04 -35.71
CA ALA A 10 43.50 -28.53 -34.47
C ALA A 10 42.42 -27.46 -34.67
N ILE A 11 42.42 -26.76 -35.81
CA ILE A 11 41.48 -25.66 -36.08
C ILE A 11 40.18 -26.15 -36.75
N LEU A 12 40.17 -27.36 -37.31
CA LEU A 12 38.97 -27.96 -37.94
C LEU A 12 38.07 -28.75 -36.96
N LEU A 13 38.48 -28.93 -35.70
CA LEU A 13 37.71 -29.66 -34.69
C LEU A 13 37.06 -28.75 -33.62
N SER A 14 37.27 -27.43 -33.67
CA SER A 14 36.73 -26.47 -32.69
C SER A 14 35.57 -25.61 -33.20
N VAL A 15 35.02 -25.88 -34.40
CA VAL A 15 33.99 -25.02 -35.03
C VAL A 15 32.55 -25.49 -34.80
N ASN A 16 32.30 -26.68 -34.23
CA ASN A 16 30.94 -27.24 -34.15
C ASN A 16 30.31 -27.39 -32.75
N THR A 17 30.79 -26.67 -31.72
CA THR A 17 30.12 -26.66 -30.40
C THR A 17 29.75 -25.26 -29.90
N GLY A 18 29.79 -24.25 -30.78
CA GLY A 18 29.57 -22.85 -30.42
C GLY A 18 28.11 -22.36 -30.41
N GLN A 19 27.12 -23.19 -30.75
CA GLN A 19 25.70 -22.74 -30.80
C GLN A 19 24.79 -23.30 -29.70
N SER A 20 25.11 -24.44 -29.07
CA SER A 20 24.29 -24.95 -27.95
C SER A 20 24.73 -24.48 -26.55
N GLN A 21 25.84 -23.76 -26.44
CA GLN A 21 26.29 -23.17 -25.16
C GLN A 21 25.82 -21.72 -24.98
N ALA A 22 25.44 -21.01 -26.05
CA ALA A 22 24.92 -19.64 -25.94
C ALA A 22 23.46 -19.60 -25.46
N GLU A 23 22.63 -20.58 -25.83
CA GLU A 23 21.24 -20.69 -25.34
C GLU A 23 21.18 -21.14 -23.87
N ASN A 24 22.01 -22.10 -23.47
CA ASN A 24 22.09 -22.54 -22.07
C ASN A 24 22.74 -21.48 -21.14
N GLN A 25 23.70 -20.68 -21.64
CA GLN A 25 24.26 -19.57 -20.86
C GLN A 25 23.31 -18.36 -20.76
N MET A 26 22.41 -18.14 -21.73
CA MET A 26 21.35 -17.13 -21.59
C MET A 26 20.21 -17.57 -20.67
N GLU A 27 19.86 -18.86 -20.62
CA GLU A 27 18.89 -19.39 -19.64
C GLU A 27 19.46 -19.36 -18.21
N GLU A 28 20.75 -19.65 -18.02
CA GLU A 28 21.38 -19.59 -16.70
C GLU A 28 21.66 -18.14 -16.23
N GLN A 29 21.85 -17.19 -17.16
CA GLN A 29 21.92 -15.76 -16.84
C GLN A 29 20.53 -15.14 -16.59
N THR A 30 19.45 -15.62 -17.21
CA THR A 30 18.10 -15.15 -16.90
C THR A 30 17.49 -15.81 -15.65
N ALA A 31 17.87 -17.04 -15.33
CA ALA A 31 17.48 -17.72 -14.09
C ALA A 31 18.16 -17.12 -12.84
N ASN A 32 19.40 -16.64 -12.94
CA ASN A 32 20.13 -16.00 -11.85
C ASN A 32 19.85 -14.49 -11.65
N TYR A 33 19.09 -13.85 -12.55
CA TYR A 33 18.61 -12.47 -12.34
C TYR A 33 17.32 -12.38 -11.52
N ILE A 34 16.74 -13.50 -11.10
CA ILE A 34 15.64 -13.52 -10.13
C ILE A 34 16.22 -13.67 -8.71
N SER A 35 17.23 -12.87 -8.40
CA SER A 35 17.67 -12.63 -7.02
C SER A 35 16.60 -11.77 -6.32
N TYR A 36 15.70 -12.47 -5.62
CA TYR A 36 14.77 -12.00 -4.59
C TYR A 36 14.65 -10.48 -4.37
N ALA A 37 13.64 -9.87 -4.99
CA ALA A 37 13.07 -8.61 -4.52
C ALA A 37 11.55 -8.76 -4.40
N PRO A 38 10.98 -8.80 -3.18
CA PRO A 38 9.55 -8.66 -2.97
C PRO A 38 9.19 -7.30 -2.34
N GLU A 39 8.95 -6.31 -3.19
CA GLU A 39 7.66 -5.63 -3.50
C GLU A 39 6.76 -4.95 -2.42
N PHE A 40 6.51 -3.65 -2.69
CA PHE A 40 5.50 -2.69 -2.19
C PHE A 40 5.63 -1.87 -0.87
N SER A 41 6.13 -0.63 -0.88
CA SER A 41 6.07 0.30 0.28
C SER A 41 4.68 0.86 0.49
N ILE A 42 4.18 0.72 1.70
CA ILE A 42 2.79 0.96 2.05
C ILE A 42 2.62 2.40 2.55
N PRO A 43 1.59 3.15 2.13
CA PRO A 43 1.38 4.47 2.64
C PRO A 43 0.72 4.34 4.02
N VAL A 44 0.66 5.47 4.68
CA VAL A 44 -0.19 5.61 5.84
C VAL A 44 -1.66 5.54 5.41
N SER A 45 -2.48 4.84 6.19
CA SER A 45 -3.90 4.68 5.86
C SER A 45 -4.62 6.02 6.05
N PRO A 46 -5.41 6.49 5.06
CA PRO A 46 -6.25 7.67 5.18
C PRO A 46 -7.07 7.76 6.46
N ALA A 47 -7.63 6.63 6.90
CA ALA A 47 -8.37 6.52 8.15
C ALA A 47 -7.48 6.81 9.38
N PHE A 48 -6.25 6.30 9.39
CA PHE A 48 -5.29 6.57 10.47
C PHE A 48 -4.69 7.98 10.42
N ASP A 49 -4.63 8.63 9.24
CA ASP A 49 -4.17 10.01 9.12
C ASP A 49 -5.13 10.96 9.83
N LEU A 50 -6.44 10.67 9.75
CA LEU A 50 -7.48 11.38 10.50
C LEU A 50 -7.37 11.17 12.01
N LEU A 51 -6.89 10.01 12.44
CA LEU A 51 -6.71 9.69 13.85
C LEU A 51 -5.34 10.14 14.41
N GLY A 52 -4.46 10.69 13.56
CA GLY A 52 -3.15 11.22 13.98
C GLY A 52 -2.19 10.15 14.52
N VAL A 53 -2.42 8.87 14.19
CA VAL A 53 -1.61 7.74 14.71
C VAL A 53 -0.48 7.31 13.79
N ASN A 54 -0.30 8.00 12.67
CA ASN A 54 0.70 7.65 11.67
C ASN A 54 2.09 8.22 11.98
N PRO A 55 3.16 7.44 11.74
CA PRO A 55 4.54 7.85 11.99
C PRO A 55 5.02 8.93 11.01
N CYS A 56 4.50 8.90 9.78
CA CYS A 56 4.77 9.86 8.72
C CYS A 56 3.47 10.59 8.38
N LEU A 57 3.48 11.92 8.35
CA LEU A 57 2.30 12.74 8.08
C LEU A 57 2.12 13.06 6.58
N VAL A 58 3.20 12.94 5.81
CA VAL A 58 3.21 13.09 4.35
C VAL A 58 3.34 11.70 3.72
N PRO A 59 2.24 11.12 3.20
CA PRO A 59 2.25 9.76 2.69
C PRO A 59 3.20 9.58 1.50
N LYS A 60 3.74 8.35 1.41
CA LYS A 60 4.46 7.86 0.23
C LYS A 60 3.45 7.50 -0.89
N PRO A 61 3.84 7.57 -2.18
CA PRO A 61 3.10 6.94 -3.26
C PRO A 61 2.82 5.49 -2.91
N SER A 62 1.58 5.06 -3.10
CA SER A 62 1.28 3.66 -2.95
C SER A 62 0.00 3.23 -3.66
N ASN A 63 0.12 2.07 -4.32
CA ASN A 63 -0.96 1.12 -4.59
C ASN A 63 -0.77 -0.13 -3.72
N LEU A 64 -1.33 -0.14 -2.51
CA LEU A 64 -1.51 -1.38 -1.76
C LEU A 64 -2.13 -2.44 -2.68
N ARG A 65 -1.78 -3.71 -2.48
CA ARG A 65 -2.27 -4.88 -3.28
C ARG A 65 -3.13 -5.89 -2.53
N ASN A 66 -3.04 -5.88 -1.20
CA ASN A 66 -3.85 -6.73 -0.34
C ASN A 66 -4.40 -5.97 0.87
N PHE A 67 -5.19 -6.65 1.69
CA PHE A 67 -5.64 -6.11 2.97
C PHE A 67 -4.44 -5.76 3.84
N LYS A 68 -4.43 -4.51 4.30
CA LYS A 68 -3.44 -4.03 5.26
C LYS A 68 -4.05 -4.05 6.64
N VAL A 69 -3.31 -4.60 7.60
CA VAL A 69 -3.59 -4.48 9.02
C VAL A 69 -2.41 -3.75 9.67
N ASP A 70 -2.68 -2.56 10.19
CA ASP A 70 -1.69 -1.76 10.90
C ASP A 70 -1.88 -1.84 12.40
N TRP A 71 -0.76 -1.96 13.11
CA TRP A 71 -0.66 -1.71 14.55
C TRP A 71 0.31 -0.54 14.78
N SER A 72 -0.08 0.38 15.65
CA SER A 72 0.77 1.49 16.08
C SER A 72 1.08 1.37 17.57
N PHE A 73 2.34 1.59 17.91
CA PHE A 73 2.81 1.66 19.29
C PHE A 73 2.97 3.13 19.65
N LYS A 74 2.15 3.61 20.58
CA LYS A 74 2.34 4.93 21.19
C LYS A 74 2.65 4.66 22.65
N SER A 75 3.89 4.92 23.09
CA SER A 75 4.47 4.50 24.39
C SER A 75 4.76 2.99 24.52
N TYR A 76 5.23 2.53 25.68
CA TYR A 76 5.58 1.12 25.97
C TYR A 76 4.40 0.13 25.94
N GLY A 77 3.19 0.59 25.57
CA GLY A 77 1.97 -0.20 25.53
C GLY A 77 1.52 -0.59 24.12
N LEU A 78 0.93 -1.79 24.00
CA LEU A 78 0.28 -2.25 22.78
C LEU A 78 -1.17 -1.74 22.77
N THR A 79 -1.43 -0.63 22.09
CA THR A 79 -2.80 -0.16 21.83
C THR A 79 -3.34 -0.93 20.62
N PRO A 80 -4.49 -1.63 20.72
CA PRO A 80 -5.07 -2.40 19.62
C PRO A 80 -5.74 -1.44 18.61
N ASN A 81 -4.94 -0.57 18.02
CA ASN A 81 -5.35 0.27 16.91
C ASN A 81 -5.38 -0.66 15.70
N LEU A 82 -6.54 -0.74 15.04
CA LEU A 82 -6.75 -1.61 13.90
C LEU A 82 -7.21 -0.74 12.74
N ALA A 83 -6.40 -0.65 11.69
CA ALA A 83 -6.86 -0.17 10.39
C ALA A 83 -7.01 -1.35 9.46
N ILE A 84 -8.13 -1.35 8.74
CA ILE A 84 -8.34 -2.20 7.57
C ILE A 84 -8.40 -1.26 6.37
N GLN A 85 -7.47 -1.44 5.45
CA GLN A 85 -7.50 -0.78 4.15
C GLN A 85 -7.74 -1.82 3.08
N THR A 86 -8.80 -1.60 2.32
CA THR A 86 -9.12 -2.35 1.11
C THR A 86 -8.90 -1.47 -0.10
N GLN A 87 -8.73 -2.13 -1.22
CA GLN A 87 -8.21 -1.59 -2.46
C GLN A 87 -9.27 -1.40 -3.51
N PRO A 88 -8.87 -0.91 -4.69
CA PRO A 88 -9.78 -0.83 -5.79
C PRO A 88 -10.20 -2.22 -6.22
N ILE A 89 -11.50 -2.40 -6.28
CA ILE A 89 -12.25 -3.60 -6.67
C ILE A 89 -11.71 -4.23 -7.98
N ASN A 90 -11.01 -3.44 -8.79
CA ASN A 90 -10.56 -3.80 -10.13
C ASN A 90 -9.28 -4.66 -10.21
N GLU A 91 -8.29 -4.55 -9.31
CA GLU A 91 -7.15 -5.51 -9.35
C GLU A 91 -7.59 -6.93 -8.95
N ILE A 92 -8.58 -7.06 -8.07
CA ILE A 92 -9.26 -8.34 -7.75
C ILE A 92 -10.05 -8.83 -8.97
N TYR A 93 -10.69 -7.90 -9.70
CA TYR A 93 -11.52 -8.25 -10.84
C TYR A 93 -10.73 -8.61 -12.11
N PHE A 94 -9.60 -7.94 -12.41
CA PHE A 94 -8.84 -8.09 -13.67
C PHE A 94 -7.66 -9.07 -13.58
N ASN A 95 -7.89 -10.22 -12.98
CA ASN A 95 -6.86 -11.22 -12.69
C ASN A 95 -6.56 -12.22 -13.83
N THR A 96 -7.36 -12.25 -14.90
CA THR A 96 -7.17 -13.19 -16.03
C THR A 96 -6.90 -12.47 -17.35
N PRO A 97 -6.25 -13.12 -18.35
CA PRO A 97 -5.93 -12.49 -19.63
C PRO A 97 -7.13 -11.93 -20.38
N LYS A 98 -8.26 -12.63 -20.33
CA LYS A 98 -9.53 -12.16 -20.92
C LYS A 98 -9.99 -10.86 -20.25
N LYS A 99 -9.90 -10.79 -18.93
CA LYS A 99 -10.32 -9.62 -18.16
C LYS A 99 -9.32 -8.46 -18.32
N LEU A 100 -8.02 -8.74 -18.41
CA LEU A 100 -7.00 -7.74 -18.72
C LEU A 100 -7.20 -7.14 -20.13
N LYS A 101 -7.49 -7.97 -21.14
CA LYS A 101 -7.90 -7.51 -22.48
C LYS A 101 -9.13 -6.59 -22.42
N ASN A 102 -10.08 -6.86 -21.52
CA ASN A 102 -11.23 -5.98 -21.29
C ASN A 102 -10.85 -4.68 -20.58
N TYR A 103 -9.91 -4.70 -19.62
CA TYR A 103 -9.40 -3.50 -18.95
C TYR A 103 -8.79 -2.51 -19.95
N TYR A 104 -7.99 -3.00 -20.90
CA TYR A 104 -7.39 -2.15 -21.95
C TYR A 104 -8.41 -1.42 -22.82
N LYS A 105 -9.63 -1.94 -22.95
CA LYS A 105 -10.70 -1.36 -23.76
C LYS A 105 -11.58 -0.36 -22.98
N ARG A 106 -11.41 -0.24 -21.67
CA ARG A 106 -12.20 0.69 -20.83
C ARG A 106 -11.72 2.13 -20.99
N SER A 107 -12.63 3.08 -20.76
CA SER A 107 -12.32 4.52 -20.76
C SER A 107 -11.38 4.90 -19.62
N ASN A 108 -10.62 5.98 -19.81
CA ASN A 108 -9.67 6.49 -18.80
C ASN A 108 -10.36 6.84 -17.48
N PHE A 109 -11.62 7.29 -17.50
CA PHE A 109 -12.39 7.55 -16.29
C PHE A 109 -12.65 6.27 -15.48
N LEU A 110 -13.07 5.18 -16.13
CA LEU A 110 -13.26 3.89 -15.45
C LEU A 110 -11.95 3.34 -14.90
N LYS A 111 -10.83 3.53 -15.60
CA LYS A 111 -9.49 3.19 -15.09
C LYS A 111 -9.08 4.04 -13.89
N ARG A 112 -9.54 5.29 -13.78
CA ARG A 112 -9.30 6.14 -12.59
C ARG A 112 -10.19 5.77 -11.41
N MET A 113 -11.46 5.48 -11.65
CA MET A 113 -12.37 4.92 -10.63
C MET A 113 -11.92 3.54 -10.16
N ALA A 114 -11.19 2.81 -11.01
CA ALA A 114 -10.45 1.59 -10.67
C ALA A 114 -9.33 1.80 -9.66
N SER A 115 -9.17 2.99 -9.11
CA SER A 115 -8.11 3.34 -8.18
C SER A 115 -8.66 3.85 -6.83
N LEU A 116 -9.97 3.63 -6.61
CA LEU A 116 -10.68 3.94 -5.37
C LEU A 116 -10.23 2.98 -4.25
N ASP A 117 -9.58 3.53 -3.24
CA ASP A 117 -9.21 2.84 -2.01
C ASP A 117 -10.18 3.20 -0.90
N LEU A 118 -10.58 2.22 -0.09
CA LEU A 118 -11.42 2.42 1.09
C LEU A 118 -10.65 1.98 2.34
N SER A 119 -10.71 2.79 3.39
CA SER A 119 -10.07 2.49 4.65
C SER A 119 -11.03 2.74 5.80
N ALA A 120 -10.91 1.93 6.83
CA ALA A 120 -11.55 2.13 8.11
C ALA A 120 -10.57 1.82 9.23
N GLY A 121 -10.66 2.51 10.35
CA GLY A 121 -9.77 2.26 11.46
C GLY A 121 -10.34 2.67 12.80
N THR A 122 -9.96 1.93 13.83
CA THR A 122 -10.26 2.25 15.23
C THR A 122 -8.99 2.58 15.97
N VAL A 123 -9.06 3.58 16.83
CA VAL A 123 -7.99 3.92 17.77
C VAL A 123 -8.58 4.07 19.15
N ASP A 124 -7.86 3.55 20.15
CA ASP A 124 -8.12 3.86 21.54
C ASP A 124 -7.30 5.11 21.88
N GLY A 125 -7.99 6.24 21.99
CA GLY A 125 -7.38 7.57 22.08
C GLY A 125 -6.86 7.89 23.47
N ASN A 126 -5.93 8.84 23.54
CA ASN A 126 -5.54 9.48 24.79
C ASN A 126 -6.73 10.22 25.41
N THR A 127 -6.72 10.29 26.73
CA THR A 127 -7.82 10.72 27.61
C THR A 127 -8.09 12.25 27.64
N GLU A 128 -7.54 13.01 26.70
CA GLU A 128 -7.55 14.48 26.71
C GLU A 128 -8.63 15.02 25.76
N LEU A 129 -9.87 15.08 26.25
CA LEU A 129 -10.94 15.83 25.59
C LEU A 129 -11.33 16.99 26.49
N ASN A 130 -11.20 18.22 25.98
CA ASN A 130 -11.68 19.40 26.68
C ASN A 130 -13.20 19.34 26.79
N THR A 131 -13.70 19.30 28.03
CA THR A 131 -15.13 19.08 28.27
C THR A 131 -15.88 20.33 28.71
N LYS A 132 -15.19 21.36 29.22
CA LYS A 132 -15.72 22.70 29.52
C LYS A 132 -14.59 23.67 29.87
N SER A 133 -14.63 24.89 29.34
CA SER A 133 -13.91 26.03 29.91
C SER A 133 -14.91 26.83 30.76
N LEU A 134 -14.55 27.09 32.02
CA LEU A 134 -15.29 28.00 32.90
C LEU A 134 -14.43 29.23 33.12
N THR A 135 -14.92 30.39 32.70
CA THR A 135 -14.29 31.67 33.03
C THR A 135 -14.91 32.19 34.31
N PHE A 136 -14.09 32.45 35.33
CA PHE A 136 -14.52 33.17 36.53
C PHE A 136 -13.57 34.32 36.81
N LYS A 137 -14.07 35.34 37.48
CA LYS A 137 -13.22 36.44 37.97
C LYS A 137 -12.53 35.99 39.24
N ASP A 138 -11.21 36.08 39.27
CA ASP A 138 -10.44 35.84 40.49
C ASP A 138 -10.69 36.95 41.54
N ILE A 139 -10.07 36.80 42.71
CA ILE A 139 -10.21 37.74 43.84
C ILE A 139 -9.68 39.14 43.49
N GLU A 140 -8.85 39.25 42.45
CA GLU A 140 -8.27 40.50 41.94
C GLU A 140 -9.08 41.10 40.78
N GLY A 141 -10.15 40.42 40.35
CA GLY A 141 -11.03 40.84 39.26
C GLY A 141 -10.55 40.48 37.86
N ASN A 142 -9.48 39.68 37.72
CA ASN A 142 -8.99 39.19 36.43
C ASN A 142 -9.79 37.98 35.96
N ASP A 143 -10.01 37.87 34.65
CA ASP A 143 -10.67 36.72 34.05
C ASP A 143 -9.72 35.51 34.08
N SER A 144 -10.02 34.54 34.95
CA SER A 144 -9.33 33.26 35.03
C SER A 144 -10.13 32.19 34.31
N ILE A 145 -9.49 31.44 33.40
CA ILE A 145 -10.10 30.34 32.64
C ILE A 145 -9.67 29.03 33.28
N VAL A 146 -10.62 28.25 33.80
CA VAL A 146 -10.39 26.86 34.21
C VAL A 146 -10.92 25.92 33.14
N ILE A 147 -10.00 25.16 32.55
CA ILE A 147 -10.30 24.09 31.60
C ILE A 147 -10.54 22.82 32.42
N ILE A 148 -11.76 22.30 32.38
CA ILE A 148 -12.09 21.00 32.97
C ILE A 148 -11.81 19.92 31.92
N GLU A 149 -10.67 19.26 32.09
CA GLU A 149 -10.31 18.05 31.36
C GLU A 149 -10.91 16.84 32.07
N ASN A 150 -11.73 16.06 31.38
CA ASN A 150 -12.19 14.79 31.90
C ASN A 150 -11.33 13.68 31.31
N ASN A 151 -10.77 12.84 32.18
CA ASN A 151 -9.91 11.71 31.83
C ASN A 151 -10.73 10.51 31.30
N TRP A 152 -11.56 10.73 30.27
CA TRP A 152 -12.38 9.67 29.69
C TRP A 152 -11.59 8.88 28.67
N ARG A 153 -11.73 7.55 28.69
CA ARG A 153 -11.25 6.71 27.60
C ARG A 153 -12.12 6.98 26.38
N ILE A 154 -11.49 7.48 25.32
CA ILE A 154 -12.16 7.83 24.06
C ILE A 154 -11.83 6.76 23.05
N ARG A 155 -12.86 6.23 22.40
CA ARG A 155 -12.68 5.32 21.27
C ARG A 155 -13.01 6.07 20.00
N SER A 156 -12.05 6.11 19.10
CA SER A 156 -12.19 6.76 17.81
C SER A 156 -12.44 5.72 16.72
N PHE A 157 -13.38 6.01 15.84
CA PHE A 157 -13.59 5.27 14.60
C PHE A 157 -13.44 6.22 13.43
N SER A 158 -12.79 5.77 12.37
CA SER A 158 -12.60 6.56 11.16
C SER A 158 -12.89 5.72 9.93
N TYR A 159 -13.34 6.38 8.88
CA TYR A 159 -13.39 5.82 7.54
C TYR A 159 -13.00 6.88 6.52
N ALA A 160 -12.34 6.45 5.45
CA ALA A 160 -11.88 7.35 4.41
C ALA A 160 -11.82 6.64 3.06
N ALA A 161 -12.08 7.41 2.01
CA ALA A 161 -11.95 7.01 0.62
C ALA A 161 -10.83 7.84 -0.03
N LYS A 162 -10.03 7.19 -0.87
CA LYS A 162 -8.97 7.84 -1.66
C LYS A 162 -9.14 7.46 -3.11
N ILE A 163 -8.95 8.41 -4.01
CA ILE A 163 -8.87 8.17 -5.45
C ILE A 163 -7.58 8.75 -5.99
N ASN A 164 -6.95 8.04 -6.92
CA ASN A 164 -5.74 8.53 -7.58
C ASN A 164 -6.15 9.31 -8.83
N LEU A 165 -5.79 10.60 -8.88
CA LEU A 165 -6.10 11.50 -9.99
C LEU A 165 -5.10 11.35 -11.13
N TYR A 166 -3.84 11.11 -10.77
CA TYR A 166 -2.73 10.95 -11.72
C TYR A 166 -1.72 9.93 -11.19
N LYS A 167 -1.18 9.11 -12.09
CA LYS A 167 -0.02 8.24 -11.85
C LYS A 167 0.83 8.21 -13.11
N GLU A 168 2.14 8.30 -12.92
CA GLU A 168 3.11 8.22 -14.01
C GLU A 168 3.24 6.78 -14.54
N TYR A 169 3.35 5.81 -13.64
CA TYR A 169 3.50 4.40 -13.99
C TYR A 169 2.36 3.58 -13.37
N GLU A 170 1.45 3.10 -14.21
CA GLU A 170 0.41 2.14 -13.83
C GLU A 170 0.70 0.79 -14.50
N PRO A 171 1.11 -0.23 -13.72
CA PRO A 171 1.50 -1.52 -14.28
C PRO A 171 0.45 -2.14 -15.21
N LEU A 172 -0.83 -2.02 -14.88
CA LEU A 172 -1.90 -2.62 -15.69
C LEU A 172 -2.09 -1.94 -17.05
N ASP A 173 -1.60 -0.71 -17.23
CA ASP A 173 -1.65 -0.01 -18.52
C ASP A 173 -0.47 -0.35 -19.43
N ASP A 174 0.66 -0.79 -18.87
CA ASP A 174 1.83 -1.21 -19.64
C ASP A 174 1.61 -2.61 -20.25
N LYS A 175 1.42 -2.67 -21.57
CA LYS A 175 1.23 -3.94 -22.28
C LYS A 175 2.50 -4.74 -22.44
N HIS A 176 3.66 -4.10 -22.37
CA HIS A 176 4.93 -4.76 -22.65
C HIS A 176 5.31 -5.73 -21.53
N ILE A 177 5.01 -5.37 -20.28
CA ILE A 177 5.38 -6.18 -19.11
C ILE A 177 4.66 -7.53 -19.05
N PHE A 178 3.47 -7.64 -19.68
CA PHE A 178 2.67 -8.86 -19.68
C PHE A 178 2.70 -9.65 -20.99
N ARG A 179 3.33 -9.12 -22.04
CA ARG A 179 3.26 -9.70 -23.38
C ARG A 179 3.71 -11.16 -23.40
N ASN A 180 4.86 -11.45 -22.80
CA ASN A 180 5.44 -12.79 -22.80
C ASN A 180 4.59 -13.75 -21.95
N VAL A 181 4.16 -13.31 -20.77
CA VAL A 181 3.36 -14.14 -19.86
C VAL A 181 1.97 -14.44 -20.40
N ILE A 182 1.34 -13.49 -21.09
CA ILE A 182 0.07 -13.71 -21.78
C ILE A 182 0.26 -14.69 -22.95
N LYS A 183 1.34 -14.54 -23.73
CA LYS A 183 1.64 -15.43 -24.86
C LYS A 183 1.86 -16.87 -24.38
N GLU A 184 2.73 -17.07 -23.39
CA GLU A 184 2.99 -18.39 -22.79
C GLU A 184 1.71 -19.03 -22.22
N TYR A 185 0.85 -18.23 -21.58
CA TYR A 185 -0.42 -18.73 -21.07
C TYR A 185 -1.39 -19.13 -22.18
N ASP A 186 -1.55 -18.29 -23.21
CA ASP A 186 -2.46 -18.55 -24.32
C ASP A 186 -2.01 -19.82 -25.08
N GLU A 187 -0.69 -20.01 -25.25
CA GLU A 187 -0.07 -21.22 -25.83
C GLU A 187 -0.33 -22.47 -24.98
N LYS A 188 0.07 -22.46 -23.69
CA LYS A 188 -0.15 -23.61 -22.79
C LYS A 188 -1.63 -23.99 -22.68
N LYS A 189 -2.52 -23.00 -22.64
CA LYS A 189 -3.97 -23.24 -22.58
C LYS A 189 -4.51 -23.84 -23.86
N ALA A 190 -3.97 -23.46 -25.02
CA ALA A 190 -4.33 -24.05 -26.30
C ALA A 190 -3.84 -25.50 -26.39
N ASP A 191 -2.60 -25.77 -25.98
CA ASP A 191 -1.99 -27.09 -26.01
C ASP A 191 -2.73 -28.09 -25.10
N LEU A 192 -3.00 -27.71 -23.84
CA LEU A 192 -3.77 -28.56 -22.92
C LEU A 192 -5.17 -28.88 -23.44
N LYS A 193 -5.85 -27.89 -24.05
CA LYS A 193 -7.15 -28.12 -24.68
C LYS A 193 -7.06 -29.06 -25.87
N ALA A 194 -6.05 -28.89 -26.72
CA ALA A 194 -5.82 -29.76 -27.86
C ALA A 194 -5.56 -31.20 -27.41
N GLN A 195 -4.74 -31.39 -26.37
CA GLN A 195 -4.46 -32.70 -25.78
C GLN A 195 -5.71 -33.35 -25.19
N ILE A 196 -6.55 -32.60 -24.45
CA ILE A 196 -7.83 -33.10 -23.92
C ILE A 196 -8.75 -33.55 -25.06
N VAL A 197 -8.87 -32.76 -26.14
CA VAL A 197 -9.72 -33.11 -27.28
C VAL A 197 -9.20 -34.34 -28.01
N ALA A 198 -7.88 -34.44 -28.20
CA ALA A 198 -7.24 -35.59 -28.82
C ALA A 198 -7.48 -36.87 -28.00
N GLN A 199 -7.25 -36.83 -26.68
CA GLN A 199 -7.49 -37.96 -25.78
C GLN A 199 -8.98 -38.36 -25.72
N LYS A 200 -9.90 -37.40 -25.74
CA LYS A 200 -11.35 -37.68 -25.82
C LYS A 200 -11.72 -38.39 -27.12
N LYS A 201 -11.06 -38.06 -28.23
CA LYS A 201 -11.23 -38.75 -29.51
C LYS A 201 -10.67 -40.18 -29.47
N THR A 202 -9.48 -40.37 -28.90
CA THR A 202 -8.88 -41.70 -28.69
C THR A 202 -9.77 -42.58 -27.83
N MET A 203 -10.27 -42.06 -26.71
CA MET A 203 -11.22 -42.76 -25.82
C MET A 203 -12.49 -43.23 -26.54
N ALA A 204 -12.99 -42.46 -27.51
CA ALA A 204 -14.17 -42.81 -28.29
C ALA A 204 -13.90 -43.91 -29.33
N GLN A 205 -12.64 -44.08 -29.75
CA GLN A 205 -12.21 -45.06 -30.74
C GLN A 205 -11.72 -46.38 -30.11
N THR A 206 -11.25 -46.34 -28.87
CA THR A 206 -10.84 -47.53 -28.12
C THR A 206 -12.05 -48.40 -27.78
N SER A 207 -11.93 -49.72 -27.94
CA SER A 207 -12.97 -50.70 -27.53
C SER A 207 -12.70 -51.24 -26.13
N ASP A 208 -11.42 -51.39 -25.78
CA ASP A 208 -10.97 -51.95 -24.51
C ASP A 208 -11.34 -51.06 -23.31
N MET A 209 -11.80 -51.70 -22.24
CA MET A 209 -12.29 -51.04 -21.04
C MET A 209 -11.16 -50.59 -20.11
N GLU A 210 -10.04 -51.30 -20.09
CA GLU A 210 -8.89 -50.96 -19.26
C GLU A 210 -8.14 -49.75 -19.85
N GLU A 211 -7.85 -49.77 -21.16
CA GLU A 211 -7.30 -48.61 -21.87
C GLU A 211 -8.20 -47.36 -21.76
N LYS A 212 -9.53 -47.52 -21.83
CA LYS A 212 -10.47 -46.40 -21.62
C LYS A 212 -10.35 -45.79 -20.24
N TYR A 213 -10.16 -46.60 -19.21
CA TYR A 213 -9.99 -46.12 -17.85
C TYR A 213 -8.71 -45.29 -17.73
N GLN A 214 -7.59 -45.77 -18.28
CA GLN A 214 -6.32 -45.04 -18.30
C GLN A 214 -6.42 -43.70 -19.05
N ILE A 215 -7.10 -43.68 -20.21
CA ILE A 215 -7.34 -42.43 -20.96
C ILE A 215 -8.21 -41.46 -20.15
N LYS A 216 -9.19 -41.96 -19.40
CA LYS A 216 -10.03 -41.13 -18.53
C LYS A 216 -9.23 -40.49 -17.39
N GLU A 217 -8.29 -41.22 -16.80
CA GLU A 217 -7.39 -40.65 -15.78
C GLU A 217 -6.49 -39.56 -16.35
N THR A 218 -5.92 -39.76 -17.55
CA THR A 218 -5.08 -38.74 -18.20
C THR A 218 -5.87 -37.50 -18.59
N ILE A 219 -7.10 -37.63 -19.10
CA ILE A 219 -8.01 -36.50 -19.34
C ILE A 219 -8.25 -35.73 -18.04
N LYS A 220 -8.53 -36.44 -16.93
CA LYS A 220 -8.77 -35.80 -15.63
C LYS A 220 -7.53 -35.05 -15.13
N ALA A 221 -6.33 -35.59 -15.33
CA ALA A 221 -5.08 -34.92 -15.01
C ALA A 221 -4.91 -33.62 -15.82
N PHE A 222 -5.14 -33.66 -17.13
CA PHE A 222 -5.07 -32.46 -17.97
C PHE A 222 -6.16 -31.43 -17.64
N GLU A 223 -7.37 -31.86 -17.29
CA GLU A 223 -8.44 -30.97 -16.82
C GLU A 223 -8.07 -30.31 -15.48
N MET A 224 -7.42 -31.05 -14.58
CA MET A 224 -6.92 -30.51 -13.31
C MET A 224 -5.78 -29.49 -13.54
N GLU A 225 -4.84 -29.79 -14.44
CA GLU A 225 -3.78 -28.86 -14.83
C GLU A 225 -4.34 -27.59 -15.47
N LEU A 226 -5.32 -27.73 -16.38
CA LEU A 226 -5.99 -26.61 -17.02
C LEU A 226 -6.69 -25.69 -16.00
N ASN A 227 -7.28 -26.28 -14.95
CA ASN A 227 -7.91 -25.52 -13.87
C ASN A 227 -6.86 -24.81 -13.01
N GLY A 228 -5.72 -25.45 -12.70
CA GLY A 228 -4.63 -24.85 -11.93
C GLY A 228 -3.82 -23.78 -12.70
N LEU A 229 -3.88 -23.80 -14.03
CA LEU A 229 -3.14 -22.85 -14.88
C LEU A 229 -3.54 -21.39 -14.63
N ASP A 230 -4.82 -21.13 -14.35
CA ASP A 230 -5.33 -19.79 -14.10
C ASP A 230 -4.73 -19.22 -12.79
N ASP A 231 -4.62 -20.03 -11.74
CA ASP A 231 -4.04 -19.62 -10.46
C ASP A 231 -2.53 -19.37 -10.56
N ALA A 232 -1.80 -20.27 -11.23
CA ALA A 232 -0.37 -20.10 -11.48
C ALA A 232 -0.08 -18.83 -12.30
N PHE A 233 -0.93 -18.53 -13.28
CA PHE A 233 -0.85 -17.30 -14.06
C PHE A 233 -1.10 -16.06 -13.19
N ILE A 234 -2.14 -16.08 -12.34
CA ILE A 234 -2.45 -14.98 -11.42
C ILE A 234 -1.26 -14.70 -10.49
N GLU A 235 -0.63 -15.74 -9.95
CA GLU A 235 0.52 -15.59 -9.06
C GLU A 235 1.74 -14.98 -9.79
N ARG A 236 2.02 -15.44 -11.02
CA ARG A 236 3.11 -14.90 -11.83
C ARG A 236 2.87 -13.45 -12.24
N MET A 237 1.63 -13.14 -12.64
CA MET A 237 1.20 -11.77 -12.91
C MET A 237 1.46 -10.90 -11.70
N LYS A 238 0.95 -11.28 -10.52
CA LYS A 238 1.16 -10.56 -9.26
C LYS A 238 2.65 -10.24 -9.09
N LYS A 239 3.55 -11.22 -9.15
CA LYS A 239 5.01 -11.01 -9.07
C LYS A 239 5.53 -9.97 -10.08
N ILE A 240 5.18 -10.07 -11.36
CA ILE A 240 5.65 -9.09 -12.37
C ILE A 240 5.20 -7.68 -12.03
N VAL A 241 3.93 -7.54 -11.65
CA VAL A 241 3.34 -6.23 -11.37
C VAL A 241 4.00 -5.58 -10.15
N ASP A 242 4.56 -6.40 -9.29
CA ASP A 242 5.00 -6.05 -7.96
C ASP A 242 6.50 -5.67 -8.09
N LEU A 243 7.29 -6.41 -8.89
CA LEU A 243 8.64 -6.04 -9.36
C LEU A 243 8.66 -4.70 -10.09
N TYR A 244 7.70 -4.47 -11.00
CA TYR A 244 7.58 -3.22 -11.74
C TYR A 244 7.43 -2.01 -10.80
N LYS A 245 6.60 -2.15 -9.76
CA LYS A 245 6.42 -1.11 -8.74
C LYS A 245 7.69 -0.89 -7.90
N ALA A 246 8.44 -1.95 -7.62
CA ALA A 246 9.71 -1.83 -6.88
C ALA A 246 10.76 -1.07 -7.70
N GLU A 247 10.82 -1.31 -9.02
CA GLU A 247 11.70 -0.57 -9.93
C GLU A 247 11.29 0.91 -10.02
N LYS A 248 9.99 1.20 -10.14
CA LYS A 248 9.43 2.55 -10.24
C LYS A 248 8.96 3.10 -8.90
N TRP A 249 9.68 2.83 -7.81
CA TRP A 249 9.22 3.17 -6.45
C TRP A 249 9.05 4.67 -6.21
N ASN A 250 9.75 5.51 -6.98
CA ASN A 250 9.67 6.97 -6.94
C ASN A 250 8.73 7.54 -8.03
N ALA A 251 7.79 6.76 -8.55
CA ALA A 251 6.81 7.21 -9.53
C ALA A 251 6.02 8.44 -9.05
N SER A 252 5.83 9.40 -9.95
CA SER A 252 5.03 10.59 -9.66
C SER A 252 3.54 10.26 -9.60
N TYR A 253 2.81 10.90 -8.68
CA TYR A 253 1.36 10.72 -8.54
C TYR A 253 0.68 11.96 -7.97
N ILE A 254 -0.64 12.01 -8.11
CA ILE A 254 -1.52 12.94 -7.41
C ILE A 254 -2.75 12.15 -6.94
N ASP A 255 -3.01 12.21 -5.64
CA ASP A 255 -4.15 11.55 -5.00
C ASP A 255 -5.04 12.57 -4.30
N LEU A 256 -6.34 12.28 -4.27
CA LEU A 256 -7.33 13.01 -3.50
C LEU A 256 -8.00 12.04 -2.54
N ALA A 257 -8.14 12.44 -1.29
CA ALA A 257 -8.78 11.64 -0.27
C ALA A 257 -9.72 12.46 0.60
N PHE A 258 -10.76 11.79 1.06
CA PHE A 258 -11.76 12.34 1.95
C PHE A 258 -12.11 11.31 3.01
N GLY A 259 -12.32 11.75 4.24
CA GLY A 259 -12.82 10.86 5.28
C GLY A 259 -13.43 11.58 6.46
N GLN A 260 -13.98 10.78 7.36
CA GLN A 260 -14.57 11.23 8.61
C GLN A 260 -14.09 10.37 9.77
N ALA A 261 -13.98 10.97 10.94
CA ALA A 261 -13.75 10.27 12.18
C ALA A 261 -14.73 10.71 13.27
N TYR A 262 -15.08 9.78 14.14
CA TYR A 262 -16.00 9.96 15.23
C TYR A 262 -15.36 9.46 16.51
N ASP A 263 -15.47 10.27 17.55
CA ASP A 263 -15.07 9.87 18.89
C ASP A 263 -16.30 9.53 19.72
N PHE A 264 -16.18 8.43 20.45
CA PHE A 264 -17.22 7.91 21.32
C PHE A 264 -16.73 7.89 22.76
N ASP A 265 -17.64 8.26 23.63
CA ASP A 265 -17.49 8.16 25.08
C ASP A 265 -17.64 6.69 25.51
N SER A 266 -16.60 6.12 26.13
CA SER A 266 -16.59 4.71 26.53
C SER A 266 -17.01 4.47 28.00
N ARG A 267 -17.77 5.37 28.63
CA ARG A 267 -18.31 5.17 30.00
C ARG A 267 -19.09 3.86 30.18
N ASP A 268 -19.69 3.33 29.11
CA ASP A 268 -20.27 1.98 29.09
C ASP A 268 -19.22 0.98 28.58
N SER A 269 -18.66 0.17 29.49
CA SER A 269 -17.60 -0.82 29.23
C SER A 269 -18.06 -2.02 28.37
N SER A 270 -19.32 -2.05 27.93
CA SER A 270 -19.85 -3.15 27.12
C SER A 270 -19.50 -2.99 25.64
N LEU A 271 -18.53 -3.80 25.21
CA LEU A 271 -17.89 -3.81 23.88
C LEU A 271 -18.85 -4.05 22.68
N LEU A 272 -20.11 -4.41 22.95
CA LEU A 272 -21.07 -4.90 21.95
C LEU A 272 -22.41 -4.15 21.94
N LYS A 273 -22.64 -3.17 22.82
CA LYS A 273 -23.89 -2.38 22.81
C LYS A 273 -23.70 -1.07 22.04
N PHE A 274 -23.72 -1.16 20.71
CA PHE A 274 -23.71 0.00 19.80
C PHE A 274 -24.85 1.02 20.04
N LYS A 275 -25.90 0.63 20.78
CA LYS A 275 -27.09 1.44 21.05
C LYS A 275 -26.86 2.61 22.01
N ASN A 276 -25.78 2.59 22.81
CA ASN A 276 -25.49 3.61 23.82
C ASN A 276 -24.22 4.44 23.51
N LEU A 277 -23.66 4.34 22.31
CA LEU A 277 -22.46 5.08 21.93
C LEU A 277 -22.78 6.58 21.80
N ARG A 278 -22.44 7.36 22.83
CA ARG A 278 -22.56 8.81 22.79
C ARG A 278 -21.40 9.40 21.98
N LYS A 279 -21.73 10.00 20.84
CA LYS A 279 -20.76 10.72 20.01
C LYS A 279 -20.32 12.01 20.71
N VAL A 280 -19.00 12.20 20.81
CA VAL A 280 -18.36 13.32 21.51
C VAL A 280 -17.75 14.30 20.52
N ARG A 281 -17.13 13.79 19.45
CA ARG A 281 -16.45 14.60 18.44
C ARG A 281 -16.77 14.13 17.04
N ASN A 282 -16.77 15.07 16.10
CA ASN A 282 -16.96 14.81 14.67
C ASN A 282 -15.85 15.48 13.87
N LEU A 283 -15.01 14.67 13.25
CA LEU A 283 -13.93 15.13 12.40
C LEU A 283 -14.25 14.79 10.95
N TRP A 284 -13.98 15.71 10.04
CA TRP A 284 -13.88 15.40 8.61
C TRP A 284 -12.59 15.98 8.07
N GLY A 285 -12.04 15.32 7.05
CA GLY A 285 -10.83 15.79 6.38
C GLY A 285 -10.92 15.59 4.88
N LEU A 286 -10.36 16.53 4.14
CA LEU A 286 -10.12 16.46 2.70
C LEU A 286 -8.64 16.77 2.48
N TRP A 287 -7.94 15.93 1.72
CA TRP A 287 -6.53 16.19 1.43
C TRP A 287 -6.13 15.79 0.03
N ILE A 288 -5.17 16.54 -0.48
CA ILE A 288 -4.51 16.30 -1.75
C ILE A 288 -3.04 15.96 -1.47
N ASN A 289 -2.58 14.88 -2.07
CA ASN A 289 -1.21 14.42 -2.00
C ASN A 289 -0.60 14.44 -3.37
N GLY A 290 0.65 14.85 -3.47
CA GLY A 290 1.40 14.82 -4.71
C GLY A 290 2.84 14.38 -4.48
N SER A 291 3.44 13.76 -5.48
CA SER A 291 4.88 13.53 -5.46
C SER A 291 5.52 13.55 -6.85
N ARG A 292 6.83 13.74 -6.85
CA ARG A 292 7.67 13.68 -8.03
C ARG A 292 8.98 12.97 -7.71
N GLY A 293 9.29 11.94 -8.50
CA GLY A 293 10.57 11.27 -8.47
C GLY A 293 11.65 12.02 -9.23
N PHE A 294 12.88 11.96 -8.73
CA PHE A 294 14.06 12.43 -9.44
C PHE A 294 15.11 11.31 -9.49
N GLY A 295 15.55 10.94 -10.70
CA GLY A 295 16.47 9.82 -10.91
C GLY A 295 15.89 8.49 -10.41
N LYS A 296 16.73 7.64 -9.81
CA LYS A 296 16.32 6.33 -9.27
C LYS A 296 16.14 6.31 -7.75
N ASN A 297 16.67 7.31 -7.05
CA ASN A 297 16.87 7.24 -5.60
C ASN A 297 16.17 8.36 -4.81
N ILE A 298 15.62 9.37 -5.49
CA ILE A 298 15.02 10.54 -4.84
C ILE A 298 13.52 10.61 -5.13
N LEU A 299 12.76 10.95 -4.09
CA LEU A 299 11.34 11.24 -4.17
C LEU A 299 11.04 12.47 -3.31
N LEU A 300 10.37 13.46 -3.91
CA LEU A 300 9.82 14.61 -3.21
C LEU A 300 8.30 14.47 -3.17
N SER A 301 7.69 14.58 -2.00
CA SER A 301 6.24 14.56 -1.84
C SER A 301 5.74 15.71 -0.99
N GLY A 302 4.44 16.01 -1.14
CA GLY A 302 3.76 17.02 -0.35
C GLY A 302 2.29 16.67 -0.15
N ILE A 303 1.74 17.23 0.92
CA ILE A 303 0.33 17.11 1.31
C ILE A 303 -0.22 18.49 1.64
N ALA A 304 -1.46 18.74 1.24
CA ALA A 304 -2.29 19.78 1.80
C ALA A 304 -3.60 19.16 2.26
N ARG A 305 -3.99 19.42 3.51
CA ARG A 305 -5.16 18.82 4.15
C ARG A 305 -5.99 19.90 4.82
N VAL A 306 -7.29 19.93 4.54
CA VAL A 306 -8.26 20.73 5.27
C VAL A 306 -9.05 19.81 6.18
N THR A 307 -9.10 20.14 7.46
CA THR A 307 -9.77 19.37 8.48
C THR A 307 -10.80 20.25 9.18
N GLY A 308 -12.01 19.74 9.36
CA GLY A 308 -13.03 20.36 10.20
C GLY A 308 -13.35 19.48 11.39
N ASP A 309 -13.16 20.02 12.59
CA ASP A 309 -13.45 19.36 13.86
C ASP A 309 -14.65 20.04 14.52
N LYS A 310 -15.64 19.25 14.94
CA LYS A 310 -16.77 19.70 15.76
C LYS A 310 -16.78 18.93 17.07
N ASN A 311 -16.51 19.62 18.16
CA ASN A 311 -16.70 19.09 19.50
C ASN A 311 -18.18 19.25 19.89
N ILE A 312 -18.88 18.13 20.09
CA ILE A 312 -20.33 18.10 20.36
C ILE A 312 -20.64 18.53 21.79
N LEU A 313 -19.69 18.37 22.73
CA LEU A 313 -19.90 18.70 24.14
C LEU A 313 -20.00 20.21 24.37
N ILE A 314 -19.14 20.97 23.68
CA ILE A 314 -19.04 22.44 23.77
C ILE A 314 -19.68 23.15 22.56
N ASN A 315 -20.11 22.38 21.55
CA ASN A 315 -20.68 22.87 20.28
C ASN A 315 -19.76 23.84 19.51
N GLU A 316 -18.45 23.73 19.71
CA GLU A 316 -17.44 24.53 18.99
C GLU A 316 -17.02 23.82 17.70
N LYS A 317 -16.66 24.64 16.70
CA LYS A 317 -16.18 24.19 15.39
C LYS A 317 -14.79 24.78 15.12
N TYR A 318 -13.88 23.93 14.72
CA TYR A 318 -12.52 24.29 14.37
C TYR A 318 -12.25 23.88 12.92
N TYR A 319 -11.50 24.73 12.21
CA TYR A 319 -11.01 24.43 10.88
C TYR A 319 -9.50 24.64 10.85
N GLN A 320 -8.81 23.65 10.30
CA GLN A 320 -7.35 23.59 10.25
C GLN A 320 -6.92 23.26 8.82
N LEU A 321 -5.94 23.99 8.32
CA LEU A 321 -5.22 23.67 7.09
C LEU A 321 -3.84 23.14 7.47
N ASP A 322 -3.54 21.92 7.11
CA ASP A 322 -2.22 21.35 7.27
C ASP A 322 -1.49 21.29 5.94
N CYS A 323 -0.22 21.68 5.95
CA CYS A 323 0.66 21.53 4.81
C CYS A 323 1.94 20.80 5.22
N GLY A 324 2.38 19.87 4.40
CA GLY A 324 3.62 19.13 4.65
C GLY A 324 4.41 18.87 3.39
N LEU A 325 5.74 18.81 3.55
CA LEU A 325 6.70 18.43 2.53
C LEU A 325 7.57 17.30 3.06
N ASN A 326 7.91 16.37 2.18
CA ASN A 326 8.71 15.21 2.53
C ASN A 326 9.73 14.94 1.42
N PHE A 327 10.98 14.82 1.84
CA PHE A 327 12.09 14.41 1.00
C PHE A 327 12.48 12.99 1.39
N ARG A 328 12.55 12.10 0.41
CA ARG A 328 13.00 10.73 0.61
C ARG A 328 14.19 10.39 -0.28
N TYR A 329 15.13 9.67 0.32
CA TYR A 329 16.28 9.12 -0.36
C TYR A 329 16.42 7.62 -0.06
N GLY A 330 16.71 6.84 -1.10
CA GLY A 330 17.05 5.43 -0.94
C GLY A 330 16.50 4.58 -2.08
N ASN A 331 15.92 3.45 -1.73
CA ASN A 331 15.31 2.54 -2.67
C ASN A 331 13.99 1.98 -2.12
N TYR A 332 13.47 1.00 -2.83
CA TYR A 332 12.25 0.32 -2.46
C TYR A 332 12.30 -0.44 -1.10
N ARG A 333 13.45 -0.97 -0.69
CA ARG A 333 13.62 -1.79 0.54
C ARG A 333 14.01 -0.98 1.78
N TYR A 334 14.84 0.04 1.58
CA TYR A 334 15.33 0.95 2.61
C TYR A 334 15.17 2.37 2.08
N ASN A 335 14.44 3.20 2.82
CA ASN A 335 14.37 4.61 2.51
C ASN A 335 14.50 5.42 3.78
N PHE A 336 15.15 6.56 3.67
CA PHE A 336 15.26 7.57 4.71
C PHE A 336 14.43 8.76 4.28
N PHE A 337 13.76 9.39 5.24
CA PHE A 337 12.94 10.55 4.96
C PHE A 337 13.22 11.68 5.94
N THR A 338 13.05 12.89 5.43
CA THR A 338 12.95 14.11 6.20
C THR A 338 11.61 14.76 5.85
N GLU A 339 10.85 15.10 6.87
CA GLU A 339 9.51 15.65 6.75
C GLU A 339 9.42 16.95 7.51
N ILE A 340 8.79 17.95 6.90
CA ILE A 340 8.41 19.20 7.53
C ILE A 340 6.90 19.31 7.40
N PHE A 341 6.23 19.56 8.51
CA PHE A 341 4.78 19.66 8.57
C PHE A 341 4.37 20.88 9.40
N SER A 342 3.49 21.71 8.85
CA SER A 342 3.00 22.91 9.51
C SER A 342 1.48 22.95 9.45
N PRO A 343 0.81 22.92 10.60
CA PRO A 343 -0.60 23.28 10.68
C PRO A 343 -0.77 24.81 10.61
N VAL A 344 -1.88 25.25 10.03
CA VAL A 344 -2.33 26.64 9.96
C VAL A 344 -3.79 26.64 10.39
N ASN A 345 -4.07 27.24 11.54
CA ASN A 345 -5.41 27.29 12.10
C ASN A 345 -6.10 28.60 11.67
N PHE A 346 -7.31 28.48 11.12
CA PHE A 346 -8.06 29.64 10.62
C PHE A 346 -8.81 30.39 11.73
N ASN A 347 -9.17 29.70 12.81
CA ASN A 347 -9.78 30.31 13.99
C ASN A 347 -8.70 30.40 15.08
N GLN A 348 -8.18 31.59 15.30
CA GLN A 348 -7.17 31.89 16.33
C GLN A 348 -7.75 31.71 17.74
N ASP A 349 -6.88 31.25 18.65
CA ASP A 349 -6.95 31.32 20.13
C ASP A 349 -7.12 30.02 20.93
N VAL A 350 -7.46 28.87 20.34
CA VAL A 350 -7.68 27.64 21.15
C VAL A 350 -6.70 26.51 20.85
N PHE A 351 -6.14 26.44 19.64
CA PHE A 351 -5.11 25.45 19.30
C PHE A 351 -3.95 26.14 18.60
N LYS A 352 -2.78 26.18 19.27
CA LYS A 352 -1.50 26.43 18.62
C LYS A 352 -1.04 25.10 18.06
N GLY A 353 -1.10 24.95 16.74
CA GLY A 353 -0.63 23.72 16.11
C GLY A 353 0.89 23.72 16.10
N SER A 354 1.52 22.78 16.81
CA SER A 354 2.98 22.68 16.81
C SER A 354 3.48 22.34 15.40
N LYS A 355 4.54 23.01 14.95
CA LYS A 355 5.23 22.66 13.71
C LYS A 355 6.05 21.41 13.96
N PHE A 356 6.12 20.51 13.00
CA PHE A 356 6.88 19.27 13.14
C PHE A 356 7.98 19.18 12.12
N ILE A 357 9.14 18.71 12.58
CA ILE A 357 10.18 18.17 11.72
C ILE A 357 10.40 16.73 12.13
N SER A 358 10.29 15.81 11.18
CA SER A 358 10.53 14.38 11.43
C SER A 358 11.68 13.88 10.57
N PHE A 359 12.56 13.09 11.18
CA PHE A 359 13.62 12.38 10.48
C PHE A 359 13.49 10.90 10.79
N GLY A 360 13.52 10.06 9.77
CA GLY A 360 13.26 8.65 9.97
C GLY A 360 13.58 7.80 8.77
N GLY A 361 13.14 6.56 8.82
CA GLY A 361 13.25 5.65 7.70
C GLY A 361 12.25 4.52 7.79
N ASP A 362 12.07 3.88 6.64
CA ASP A 362 11.30 2.66 6.53
C ASP A 362 12.25 1.53 6.16
N TRP A 363 12.20 0.45 6.93
CA TRP A 363 12.91 -0.78 6.66
C TRP A 363 11.94 -1.94 6.53
N ARG A 364 11.98 -2.57 5.36
CA ARG A 364 11.29 -3.83 5.13
C ARG A 364 12.14 -5.05 5.49
N PHE A 365 11.67 -5.82 6.46
CA PHE A 365 12.29 -7.09 6.84
C PHE A 365 11.89 -8.23 5.92
N SER A 366 10.61 -8.32 5.54
CA SER A 366 10.07 -9.43 4.75
C SER A 366 8.98 -8.96 3.78
N ARG A 367 8.37 -9.88 3.03
CA ARG A 367 7.24 -9.59 2.12
C ARG A 367 6.04 -8.98 2.85
N ASN A 368 5.89 -9.29 4.13
CA ASN A 368 4.67 -8.99 4.88
C ASN A 368 4.92 -8.06 6.07
N VAL A 369 6.18 -7.77 6.45
CA VAL A 369 6.50 -6.99 7.65
C VAL A 369 7.38 -5.80 7.31
N ILE A 370 6.93 -4.62 7.73
CA ILE A 370 7.65 -3.34 7.58
C ILE A 370 7.78 -2.67 8.93
N LEU A 371 8.98 -2.16 9.21
CA LEU A 371 9.27 -1.30 10.34
C LEU A 371 9.43 0.14 9.83
N ASN A 372 8.60 1.03 10.37
CA ASN A 372 8.76 2.47 10.18
C ASN A 372 9.24 3.05 11.50
N TYR A 373 10.29 3.87 11.46
CA TYR A 373 10.84 4.53 12.63
C TYR A 373 11.11 6.00 12.32
N ALA A 374 10.86 6.88 13.28
CA ALA A 374 11.13 8.30 13.14
C ALA A 374 11.40 8.94 14.50
N MET A 375 12.17 10.03 14.49
CA MET A 375 12.21 11.01 15.57
C MET A 375 11.46 12.25 15.10
N ARG A 376 10.43 12.64 15.84
CA ARG A 376 9.61 13.82 15.56
C ARG A 376 9.93 14.90 16.58
N ALA A 377 10.46 16.02 16.10
CA ALA A 377 10.64 17.23 16.88
C ALA A 377 9.42 18.13 16.67
N SER A 378 8.76 18.54 17.76
CA SER A 378 7.68 19.52 17.75
C SER A 378 8.19 20.88 18.19
N PHE A 379 7.74 21.93 17.51
CA PHE A 379 8.13 23.30 17.76
C PHE A 379 6.90 24.16 18.03
N ASP A 380 7.01 25.09 18.97
CA ASP A 380 6.00 26.10 19.22
C ASP A 380 5.93 27.12 18.07
N ASP A 381 4.97 28.04 18.14
CA ASP A 381 4.81 29.10 17.14
C ASP A 381 6.05 30.01 17.03
N ALA A 382 6.80 30.16 18.13
CA ALA A 382 8.04 30.94 18.20
C ALA A 382 9.28 30.17 17.69
N GLY A 383 9.12 28.91 17.28
CA GLY A 383 10.19 28.04 16.79
C GLY A 383 11.05 27.41 17.89
N LYS A 384 10.63 27.46 19.16
CA LYS A 384 11.28 26.76 20.26
C LYS A 384 10.87 25.29 20.24
N LEU A 385 11.85 24.42 20.46
CA LEU A 385 11.62 22.99 20.57
C LEU A 385 10.79 22.69 21.84
N GLU A 386 9.62 22.10 21.66
CA GLU A 386 8.73 21.68 22.75
C GLU A 386 9.01 20.23 23.17
N ASN A 387 9.12 19.32 22.20
CA ASN A 387 9.25 17.89 22.47
C ASN A 387 9.99 17.17 21.34
N ILE A 388 10.62 16.04 21.68
CA ILE A 388 11.16 15.06 20.74
C ILE A 388 10.54 13.71 21.06
N VAL A 389 9.74 13.19 20.12
CA VAL A 389 9.02 11.93 20.29
C VAL A 389 9.56 10.89 19.32
N PRO A 390 10.11 9.76 19.79
CA PRO A 390 10.37 8.62 18.94
C PRO A 390 9.03 7.95 18.57
N VAL A 391 8.84 7.67 17.29
CA VAL A 391 7.65 6.98 16.77
C VAL A 391 8.09 5.74 16.02
N VAL A 392 7.55 4.59 16.40
CA VAL A 392 7.83 3.30 15.77
C VAL A 392 6.50 2.61 15.43
N SER A 393 6.40 2.10 14.21
CA SER A 393 5.23 1.36 13.74
C SER A 393 5.66 0.09 13.00
N VAL A 394 4.94 -0.99 13.26
CA VAL A 394 5.11 -2.27 12.54
C VAL A 394 3.83 -2.55 11.77
N SER A 395 3.94 -2.61 10.44
CA SER A 395 2.82 -2.92 9.55
C SER A 395 2.91 -4.36 9.09
N CYS A 396 1.77 -5.08 9.11
CA CYS A 396 1.66 -6.43 8.56
C CYS A 396 0.71 -6.46 7.34
N ILE A 397 1.15 -7.14 6.27
CA ILE A 397 0.34 -7.35 5.07
C ILE A 397 -0.20 -8.77 5.09
N MET A 398 -1.53 -8.91 5.00
CA MET A 398 -2.19 -10.20 4.79
C MET A 398 -2.40 -10.39 3.29
N ARG A 399 -2.00 -11.53 2.73
CA ARG A 399 -2.15 -11.86 1.31
C ARG A 399 -3.40 -12.70 1.05
#